data_AF-A0A6L3XUF9-F1
#
_entry.id   AF-A0A6L3XUF9-F1
#
_cell.length_a   1.000
_cell.length_b   1.000
_cell.length_c   1.000
_cell.angle_alpha   90.00
_cell.angle_beta   90.00
_cell.angle_gamma   90.00
#
_symmetry.space_group_name_H-M   'P 1'
#
loop_
_entity.id
_entity.type
_entity.pdbx_description
1 polymer ?
#
loop_
_entity_poly.entity_id
_entity_poly.type
_entity_poly.pdbx_seq_one_letter_code
_entity_poly.pdbx_strand_id
1 'polypeptide(L)'
;AVIEYEPETSALTVSGIKTASVTASDSVTATVPVVTVKASTRVTLDTPEVVCTNRLITGTLEVQKGGTMRGNIEHTGGELSSNGKVLHTHKHPGDSGGTTGSPL
;
A
#
# COMPACT_ATOMS: atom_id res chain seq x y z
N ALA A 1 -6.31 31.52 -10.76
CA ALA A 1 -6.25 30.14 -11.25
C ALA A 1 -6.04 30.19 -12.75
N VAL A 2 -5.29 29.23 -13.31
CA VAL A 2 -5.00 29.14 -14.75
C VAL A 2 -5.26 27.70 -15.20
N ILE A 3 -5.84 27.55 -16.40
CA ILE A 3 -5.96 26.30 -17.13
C ILE A 3 -5.37 26.57 -18.52
N GLU A 4 -4.32 25.86 -18.90
CA GLU A 4 -3.61 26.10 -20.16
C GLU A 4 -3.12 24.81 -20.82
N TYR A 5 -3.06 24.82 -22.14
CA TYR A 5 -2.40 23.79 -22.95
C TYR A 5 -1.33 24.47 -23.81
N GLU A 6 -0.07 24.06 -23.65
CA GLU A 6 1.08 24.57 -24.40
C GLU A 6 1.47 23.59 -25.52
N PRO A 7 1.20 23.89 -26.80
CA PRO A 7 1.42 22.95 -27.91
C PRO A 7 2.89 22.55 -28.12
N GLU A 8 3.84 23.45 -27.92
CA GLU A 8 5.27 23.16 -28.15
C GLU A 8 5.81 22.08 -27.20
N THR A 9 5.24 22.00 -26.00
CA THR A 9 5.59 21.00 -24.98
C THR A 9 4.53 19.92 -24.78
N SER A 10 3.36 20.08 -25.42
CA SER A 10 2.16 19.26 -25.22
C SER A 10 1.75 19.15 -23.74
N ALA A 11 1.93 20.22 -22.97
CA ALA A 11 1.68 20.25 -21.52
C ALA A 11 0.30 20.84 -21.20
N LEU A 12 -0.52 20.09 -20.47
CA LEU A 12 -1.75 20.56 -19.85
C LEU A 12 -1.49 20.90 -18.38
N THR A 13 -1.73 22.17 -17.99
CA THR A 13 -1.49 22.63 -16.61
C THR A 13 -2.75 23.26 -16.02
N VAL A 14 -3.05 22.89 -14.78
CA VAL A 14 -4.06 23.54 -13.94
C VAL A 14 -3.39 24.02 -12.65
N SER A 15 -3.45 25.32 -12.35
CA SER A 15 -2.74 25.90 -11.22
C SER A 15 -3.54 26.96 -10.47
N GLY A 16 -3.17 27.20 -9.20
CA GLY A 16 -3.79 28.23 -8.34
C GLY A 16 -5.25 27.97 -7.98
N ILE A 17 -5.71 26.70 -8.02
CA ILE A 17 -7.04 26.27 -7.59
C ILE A 17 -7.02 25.79 -6.12
N LYS A 18 -8.17 25.87 -5.45
CA LYS A 18 -8.34 25.33 -4.09
C LYS A 18 -8.85 23.88 -4.09
N THR A 19 -9.75 23.56 -5.01
CA THR A 19 -10.41 22.25 -5.12
C THR A 19 -10.65 21.92 -6.59
N ALA A 20 -10.74 20.63 -6.89
CA ALA A 20 -11.21 20.08 -8.16
C ALA A 20 -12.08 18.85 -7.86
N SER A 21 -13.17 18.68 -8.59
CA SER A 21 -14.07 17.54 -8.47
C SER A 21 -14.55 17.10 -9.85
N VAL A 22 -14.54 15.79 -10.10
CA VAL A 22 -15.08 15.18 -11.32
C VAL A 22 -16.13 14.17 -10.90
N THR A 23 -17.34 14.30 -11.42
CA THR A 23 -18.44 13.36 -11.18
C THR A 23 -18.84 12.74 -12.51
N ALA A 24 -18.73 11.42 -12.62
CA ALA A 24 -19.13 10.63 -13.77
C ALA A 24 -20.10 9.53 -13.31
N SER A 25 -20.99 9.07 -14.19
CA SER A 25 -21.93 7.98 -13.87
C SER A 25 -21.24 6.62 -13.82
N ASP A 26 -20.19 6.43 -14.64
CA ASP A 26 -19.63 5.10 -14.89
C ASP A 26 -18.14 5.01 -14.56
N SER A 27 -17.29 5.79 -15.25
CA SER A 27 -15.82 5.63 -15.15
C SER A 27 -15.02 6.90 -15.41
N VAL A 28 -13.79 6.91 -14.88
CA VAL A 28 -12.72 7.85 -15.20
C VAL A 28 -11.46 7.03 -15.45
N THR A 29 -10.81 7.24 -16.59
CA THR A 29 -9.62 6.47 -17.02
C THR A 29 -8.47 7.41 -17.33
N ALA A 30 -7.27 7.07 -16.87
CA ALA A 30 -6.03 7.76 -17.23
C ALA A 30 -5.04 6.74 -17.83
N THR A 31 -4.76 6.87 -19.13
CA THR A 31 -3.82 6.00 -19.85
C THR A 31 -2.54 6.77 -20.12
N VAL A 32 -1.53 6.55 -19.29
CA VAL A 32 -0.22 7.21 -19.36
C VAL A 32 0.84 6.28 -18.76
N PRO A 33 2.12 6.33 -19.21
CA PRO A 33 3.17 5.48 -18.63
C PRO A 33 3.47 5.77 -17.14
N VAL A 34 3.27 7.01 -16.68
CA VAL A 34 3.59 7.43 -15.30
C VAL A 34 2.49 8.31 -14.74
N VAL A 35 1.99 7.95 -13.56
CA VAL A 35 1.10 8.77 -12.73
C VAL A 35 1.83 9.11 -11.43
N THR A 36 1.83 10.38 -11.04
CA THR A 36 2.42 10.84 -9.77
C THR A 36 1.39 11.62 -8.97
N VAL A 37 1.19 11.24 -7.71
CA VAL A 37 0.32 11.96 -6.77
C VAL A 37 1.17 12.53 -5.64
N LYS A 38 1.14 13.85 -5.47
CA LYS A 38 1.80 14.55 -4.36
C LYS A 38 0.74 15.14 -3.44
N ALA A 39 0.38 14.39 -2.39
CA ALA A 39 -0.57 14.82 -1.37
C ALA A 39 0.13 14.89 -0.01
N SER A 40 0.20 16.07 0.60
CA SER A 40 0.89 16.28 1.88
C SER A 40 0.12 15.72 3.09
N THR A 41 -1.19 15.50 2.95
CA THR A 41 -2.04 14.98 4.03
C THR A 41 -2.34 13.50 3.88
N ARG A 42 -3.06 13.11 2.83
CA ARG A 42 -3.52 11.73 2.59
C ARG A 42 -4.03 11.57 1.16
N VAL A 43 -3.92 10.34 0.64
CA VAL A 43 -4.73 9.86 -0.50
C VAL A 43 -5.73 8.85 0.08
N THR A 44 -7.03 9.07 -0.15
CA THR A 44 -8.09 8.15 0.27
C THR A 44 -8.73 7.54 -0.97
N LEU A 45 -8.84 6.21 -0.99
CA LEU A 45 -9.58 5.47 -2.01
C LEU A 45 -10.82 4.86 -1.32
N ASP A 46 -11.93 5.59 -1.36
CA ASP A 46 -13.21 5.15 -0.77
C ASP A 46 -13.95 4.28 -1.78
N THR A 47 -13.57 3.01 -1.82
CA THR A 47 -14.08 2.01 -2.77
C THR A 47 -14.14 0.65 -2.06
N PRO A 48 -15.08 -0.23 -2.45
CA PRO A 48 -15.08 -1.62 -1.97
C PRO A 48 -13.79 -2.37 -2.28
N GLU A 49 -13.12 -2.04 -3.39
CA GLU A 49 -11.92 -2.76 -3.84
C GLU A 49 -10.89 -1.82 -4.47
N VAL A 50 -9.62 -2.02 -4.11
CA VAL A 50 -8.44 -1.43 -4.74
C VAL A 50 -7.58 -2.56 -5.28
N VAL A 51 -7.39 -2.61 -6.59
CA VAL A 51 -6.62 -3.67 -7.26
C VAL A 51 -5.34 -3.09 -7.85
N CYS A 52 -4.19 -3.57 -7.37
CA CYS A 52 -2.91 -3.40 -8.07
C CYS A 52 -2.65 -4.68 -8.89
N THR A 53 -2.54 -4.56 -10.22
CA THR A 53 -2.39 -5.72 -11.11
C THR A 53 -1.03 -6.42 -11.01
N ASN A 54 -0.06 -5.76 -10.40
CA ASN A 54 1.31 -6.26 -10.26
C ASN A 54 1.83 -5.97 -8.84
N ARG A 55 2.94 -5.24 -8.71
CA ARG A 55 3.63 -5.03 -7.43
C ARG A 55 3.11 -3.79 -6.70
N LEU A 56 2.78 -3.94 -5.43
CA LEU A 56 2.55 -2.85 -4.47
C LEU A 56 3.82 -2.64 -3.63
N ILE A 57 4.31 -1.41 -3.55
CA ILE A 57 5.41 -1.01 -2.65
C ILE A 57 4.86 0.07 -1.71
N THR A 58 5.08 -0.10 -0.41
CA THR A 58 4.74 0.88 0.63
C THR A 58 5.89 0.98 1.63
N GLY A 59 6.00 2.12 2.32
CA GLY A 59 6.96 2.27 3.42
C GLY A 59 6.56 1.46 4.66
N THR A 60 5.29 1.56 5.06
CA THR A 60 4.71 0.82 6.18
C THR A 60 3.34 0.27 5.79
N LEU A 61 2.88 -0.79 6.45
CA LEU A 61 1.60 -1.45 6.18
C LEU A 61 0.76 -1.55 7.47
N GLU A 62 -0.49 -1.11 7.39
CA GLU A 62 -1.51 -1.30 8.43
C GLU A 62 -2.68 -2.09 7.82
N VAL A 63 -3.06 -3.22 8.45
CA VAL A 63 -4.20 -4.05 8.02
C VAL A 63 -5.21 -4.09 9.15
N GLN A 64 -6.41 -3.56 8.91
CA GLN A 64 -7.40 -3.31 9.97
C GLN A 64 -8.36 -4.47 10.22
N LYS A 65 -8.69 -5.24 9.18
CA LYS A 65 -9.78 -6.24 9.21
C LYS A 65 -9.35 -7.62 8.69
N GLY A 66 -8.08 -7.97 8.91
CA GLY A 66 -7.50 -9.20 8.38
C GLY A 66 -7.36 -9.19 6.86
N GLY A 67 -7.04 -10.36 6.30
CA GLY A 67 -6.83 -10.54 4.87
C GLY A 67 -6.30 -11.93 4.55
N THR A 68 -6.01 -12.17 3.27
CA THR A 68 -5.39 -13.41 2.80
C THR A 68 -4.10 -13.09 2.05
N MET A 69 -3.10 -13.95 2.18
CA MET A 69 -1.85 -13.90 1.44
C MET A 69 -1.62 -15.27 0.80
N ARG A 70 -1.09 -15.31 -0.43
CA ARG A 70 -0.76 -16.52 -1.17
C ARG A 70 0.58 -16.36 -1.87
N GLY A 71 1.27 -17.47 -2.10
CA GLY A 71 2.65 -17.47 -2.57
C GLY A 71 3.65 -17.34 -1.42
N ASN A 72 4.94 -17.29 -1.77
CA ASN A 72 5.99 -17.12 -0.78
C ASN A 72 6.01 -15.68 -0.28
N ILE A 73 6.20 -15.51 1.04
CA ILE A 73 6.31 -14.23 1.71
C ILE A 73 7.59 -14.25 2.53
N GLU A 74 8.63 -13.62 2.02
CA GLU A 74 9.92 -13.51 2.69
C GLU A 74 9.95 -12.26 3.59
N HIS A 75 10.02 -12.48 4.90
CA HIS A 75 10.20 -11.41 5.89
C HIS A 75 11.62 -11.44 6.46
N THR A 76 12.29 -10.29 6.48
CA THR A 76 13.65 -10.10 7.05
C THR A 76 13.80 -8.68 7.60
N GLY A 77 14.91 -8.40 8.28
CA GLY A 77 15.22 -7.06 8.79
C GLY A 77 14.32 -6.61 9.96
N GLY A 78 13.80 -7.57 10.76
CA GLY A 78 12.94 -7.27 11.91
C GLY A 78 12.28 -8.53 12.48
N GLU A 79 11.23 -8.33 13.28
CA GLU A 79 10.40 -9.41 13.83
C GLU A 79 9.04 -9.50 13.14
N LEU A 80 8.66 -10.69 12.66
CA LEU A 80 7.28 -11.00 12.32
C LEU A 80 6.61 -11.62 13.54
N SER A 81 5.66 -10.92 14.15
CA SER A 81 5.00 -11.37 15.38
C SER A 81 3.48 -11.42 15.28
N SER A 82 2.87 -12.30 16.07
CA SER A 82 1.42 -12.37 16.24
C SER A 82 1.10 -12.63 17.72
N ASN A 83 0.28 -11.76 18.32
CA ASN A 83 -0.07 -11.82 19.75
C ASN A 83 1.18 -11.99 20.67
N GLY A 84 2.23 -11.24 20.35
CA GLY A 84 3.50 -11.25 21.08
C GLY A 84 4.35 -12.52 20.89
N LYS A 85 4.05 -13.37 19.91
CA LYS A 85 4.86 -14.55 19.56
C LYS A 85 5.61 -14.26 18.26
N VAL A 86 6.95 -14.28 18.30
CA VAL A 86 7.81 -13.90 17.19
C VAL A 86 8.21 -15.13 16.39
N LEU A 87 7.94 -15.13 15.08
CA LEU A 87 8.09 -16.30 14.23
C LEU A 87 9.50 -16.91 14.26
N HIS A 88 10.55 -16.10 14.17
CA HIS A 88 11.92 -16.61 14.05
C HIS A 88 12.65 -16.86 15.40
N THR A 89 12.05 -16.48 16.54
CA THR A 89 12.67 -16.63 17.87
C THR A 89 11.79 -17.33 18.90
N HIS A 90 10.57 -17.73 18.53
CA HIS A 90 9.65 -18.35 19.47
C HIS A 90 10.18 -19.67 20.04
N LYS A 91 9.80 -19.95 21.29
CA LYS A 91 10.09 -21.20 22.01
C LYS A 91 8.80 -21.77 22.57
N HIS A 92 8.84 -23.05 22.92
CA HIS A 92 7.72 -23.76 23.53
C HIS A 92 8.15 -24.46 24.83
N PRO A 93 7.21 -24.78 25.72
CA PRO A 93 7.44 -25.77 26.78
C PRO A 93 7.87 -27.11 26.17
N GLY A 94 8.90 -27.73 26.73
CA GLY A 94 9.35 -29.05 26.30
C GLY A 94 8.45 -30.17 26.82
N ASP A 95 8.48 -31.32 26.14
CA ASP A 95 7.68 -32.50 26.49
C ASP A 95 8.06 -33.12 27.85
N SER A 96 9.26 -32.82 28.35
CA SER A 96 9.85 -33.39 29.56
C SER A 96 10.08 -32.33 30.66
N GLY A 97 9.29 -31.24 30.64
CA GLY A 97 9.38 -30.15 31.62
C GLY A 97 10.47 -29.11 31.36
N GLY A 98 11.18 -29.22 30.23
CA GLY A 98 12.18 -28.25 29.77
C GLY A 98 11.61 -27.10 28.91
N THR A 99 12.47 -26.48 28.10
CA THR A 99 12.09 -25.48 27.08
C THR A 99 12.80 -25.83 25.78
N THR A 100 12.11 -25.67 24.65
CA THR A 100 12.72 -25.92 23.33
C THR A 100 13.80 -24.90 22.98
N GLY A 101 14.63 -25.22 21.98
CA GLY A 101 15.36 -24.20 21.23
C GLY A 101 14.43 -23.31 20.40
N SER A 102 15.01 -22.29 19.74
CA SER A 102 14.36 -21.54 18.67
C SER A 102 14.25 -22.39 17.39
N PRO A 103 13.49 -21.96 16.36
CA PRO A 103 13.50 -22.62 15.05
C PRO A 103 14.92 -22.82 14.50
N LEU A 104 15.14 -23.95 13.82
CA LEU A 104 16.41 -24.34 13.21
C LEU A 104 16.75 -23.48 11.98
#